data_AF-A0AA39ZV33-F1
#
_entry.id   AF-A0AA39ZV33-F1
#
_cell.length_a   1.000
_cell.length_b   1.000
_cell.length_c   1.000
_cell.angle_alpha   90.00
_cell.angle_beta   90.00
_cell.angle_gamma   90.00
#
_symmetry.space_group_name_H-M   'P 1'
#
loop_
_entity.id
_entity.type
_entity.pdbx_description
1 polymer ?
#
loop_
_entity_poly.entity_id
_entity_poly.type
_entity_poly.pdbx_seq_one_letter_code
_entity_poly.pdbx_strand_id
1 'polypeptide(L)'
;QVLKFATQKNPKVLGNYYLNDLTTVDGTSYFLGMKPRTDLTKDFCTVKIKRNPDIGQSLLSNMREELQQQDEYISITEEIEKLTLQIKTATDSKDLSKLKDEQTAIYKQQAKLGKEKLTNYRANAKRVYPN
;
A
#
# COMPACT_ATOMS: atom_id res chain seq x y z
N GLN A 1 39.82 0.18 -9.69
CA GLN A 1 39.99 1.51 -9.04
C GLN A 1 38.61 2.13 -8.82
N VAL A 2 38.05 2.06 -7.61
CA VAL A 2 36.69 2.56 -7.28
C VAL A 2 36.69 4.07 -6.99
N LEU A 3 37.83 4.63 -6.60
CA LEU A 3 38.00 6.05 -6.24
C LEU A 3 37.76 7.03 -7.40
N LYS A 4 37.74 6.55 -8.65
CA LYS A 4 37.61 7.40 -9.84
C LYS A 4 36.17 7.80 -10.14
N PHE A 5 35.19 7.06 -9.59
CA PHE A 5 33.77 7.20 -9.93
C PHE A 5 32.94 7.90 -8.86
N ALA A 6 33.39 7.84 -7.60
CA ALA A 6 32.91 8.75 -6.57
C ALA A 6 33.79 10.00 -6.66
N THR A 7 33.24 11.18 -6.91
CA THR A 7 33.91 12.50 -6.97
C THR A 7 34.68 12.92 -5.69
N GLN A 8 34.94 11.96 -4.81
CA GLN A 8 35.53 12.09 -3.49
C GLN A 8 37.05 11.85 -3.55
N LYS A 9 37.83 12.87 -3.19
CA LYS A 9 39.30 12.77 -3.12
C LYS A 9 39.81 12.03 -1.88
N ASN A 10 38.96 11.86 -0.85
CA ASN A 10 39.37 11.28 0.42
C ASN A 10 39.01 9.77 0.49
N PRO A 11 39.99 8.86 0.54
CA PRO A 11 39.73 7.42 0.57
C PRO A 11 39.04 6.96 1.86
N LYS A 12 39.19 7.69 2.97
CA LYS A 12 38.51 7.36 4.24
C LYS A 12 36.99 7.53 4.13
N VAL A 13 36.52 8.50 3.34
CA VAL A 13 35.09 8.75 3.19
C VAL A 13 34.44 7.66 2.33
N LEU A 14 35.13 7.20 1.28
CA LEU A 14 34.67 6.06 0.47
C LEU A 14 34.51 4.81 1.34
N GLY A 15 35.51 4.47 2.15
CA GLY A 15 35.48 3.31 3.03
C GLY A 15 34.37 3.39 4.10
N ASN A 16 34.29 4.52 4.80
CA ASN A 16 33.44 4.62 5.99
C ASN A 16 31.95 4.86 5.71
N TYR A 17 31.61 5.46 4.56
CA TYR A 17 30.23 5.87 4.26
C TYR A 17 29.62 5.12 3.08
N TYR A 18 30.40 4.84 2.03
CA TYR A 18 29.89 4.25 0.80
C TYR A 18 30.17 2.74 0.67
N LEU A 19 31.29 2.28 1.23
CA LEU A 19 31.66 0.86 1.30
C LEU A 19 31.50 0.30 2.72
N ASN A 20 30.72 0.98 3.57
CA ASN A 20 30.46 0.50 4.91
C ASN A 20 29.65 -0.79 4.81
N ASP A 21 29.98 -1.74 5.68
CA ASP A 21 29.36 -3.08 5.69
C ASP A 21 27.83 -3.03 5.83
N LEU A 22 27.31 -1.95 6.42
CA LEU A 22 25.89 -1.71 6.63
C LEU A 22 25.14 -1.15 5.40
N THR A 23 25.83 -0.50 4.45
CA THR A 23 25.18 0.25 3.35
C THR A 23 25.40 -0.35 1.97
N THR A 24 26.19 -1.43 1.88
CA THR A 24 26.49 -2.06 0.60
C THR A 24 25.34 -2.98 0.20
N VAL A 25 24.42 -2.46 -0.63
CA VAL A 25 23.49 -3.29 -1.38
C VAL A 25 24.32 -4.32 -2.15
N ASP A 26 24.00 -5.60 -1.97
CA ASP A 26 24.71 -6.79 -2.51
C ASP A 26 24.75 -6.87 -4.05
N GLY A 27 24.43 -5.78 -4.75
CA GLY A 27 24.56 -5.66 -6.20
C GLY A 27 26.00 -5.48 -6.67
N THR A 28 26.87 -4.84 -5.87
CA THR A 28 28.28 -4.63 -6.25
C THR A 28 29.11 -5.90 -6.13
N SER A 29 28.86 -6.73 -5.12
CA SER A 29 29.44 -8.07 -4.95
C SER A 29 29.08 -8.98 -6.12
N TYR A 30 27.81 -8.97 -6.54
CA TYR A 30 27.34 -9.71 -7.71
C TYR A 30 28.05 -9.25 -8.99
N PHE A 31 28.16 -7.94 -9.21
CA PHE A 31 28.85 -7.38 -10.38
C PHE A 31 30.36 -7.71 -10.41
N LEU A 32 31.00 -7.79 -9.24
CA LEU A 32 32.44 -8.08 -9.11
C LEU A 32 32.76 -9.57 -8.99
N GLY A 33 31.77 -10.47 -9.07
CA GLY A 33 31.97 -11.92 -8.91
C GLY A 33 32.45 -12.33 -7.53
N MET A 34 32.26 -11.48 -6.53
CA MET A 34 32.62 -11.76 -5.14
C MET A 34 31.50 -12.54 -4.46
N LYS A 35 31.83 -13.32 -3.44
CA LYS A 35 30.82 -14.07 -2.68
C LYS A 35 29.83 -13.08 -2.04
N PRO A 36 28.53 -13.12 -2.40
CA PRO A 36 27.53 -12.22 -1.84
C PRO A 36 27.40 -12.44 -0.33
N ARG A 37 27.15 -11.34 0.40
CA ARG A 37 26.90 -11.42 1.84
C ARG A 37 25.48 -11.90 2.06
N THR A 38 25.33 -13.11 2.60
CA THR A 38 24.03 -13.77 2.81
C THR A 38 23.48 -13.60 4.22
N ASP A 39 24.23 -12.98 5.12
CA ASP A 39 23.83 -12.73 6.51
C ASP A 39 22.77 -11.63 6.60
N LEU A 40 22.95 -10.52 5.88
CA LEU A 40 22.02 -9.39 5.90
C LEU A 40 20.85 -9.56 4.92
N THR A 41 21.10 -10.02 3.69
CA THR A 41 20.05 -10.13 2.64
C THR A 41 18.99 -11.20 2.94
N LYS A 42 19.34 -12.28 3.67
CA LYS A 42 18.36 -13.30 4.06
C LYS A 42 17.30 -12.78 5.01
N ASP A 43 17.67 -11.90 5.94
CA ASP A 43 16.76 -11.45 6.99
C ASP A 43 15.78 -10.36 6.52
N PHE A 44 16.18 -9.56 5.52
CA PHE A 44 15.36 -8.45 5.05
C PHE A 44 14.34 -8.82 3.95
N CYS A 45 14.62 -9.79 3.07
CA CYS A 45 13.75 -10.03 1.92
C CYS A 45 12.65 -11.07 2.13
N THR A 46 12.80 -12.04 3.04
CA THR A 46 11.86 -13.17 3.11
C THR A 46 11.23 -13.44 4.47
N VAL A 47 11.79 -12.92 5.58
CA VAL A 47 11.38 -13.39 6.93
C VAL A 47 10.33 -12.50 7.61
N LYS A 48 10.19 -11.22 7.27
CA LYS A 48 9.27 -10.31 8.00
C LYS A 48 8.26 -9.52 7.17
N ILE A 49 8.22 -9.66 5.86
CA ILE A 49 7.06 -9.20 5.10
C ILE A 49 6.02 -10.31 5.17
N LYS A 50 5.31 -10.40 6.31
CA LYS A 50 4.02 -11.09 6.30
C LYS A 50 3.18 -10.37 5.26
N ARG A 51 2.83 -11.05 4.17
CA ARG A 51 1.84 -10.56 3.19
C ARG A 51 0.65 -10.10 4.00
N ASN A 52 0.44 -8.78 4.11
CA ASN A 52 -0.73 -8.27 4.79
C ASN A 52 -1.92 -8.65 3.88
N PRO A 53 -2.77 -9.61 4.28
CA PRO A 53 -3.89 -10.02 3.45
C PRO A 53 -4.91 -8.87 3.29
N ASP A 54 -4.88 -7.89 4.21
CA ASP A 54 -5.68 -6.67 4.20
C ASP A 54 -5.06 -5.54 3.37
N ILE A 55 -3.76 -5.62 3.03
CA ILE A 55 -3.20 -4.97 1.81
C ILE A 55 -3.59 -5.87 0.61
N GLY A 56 -4.86 -6.28 0.61
CA GLY A 56 -5.45 -7.05 -0.46
C GLY A 56 -5.41 -6.19 -1.71
N GLN A 57 -4.97 -6.80 -2.83
CA GLN A 57 -5.06 -6.24 -4.17
C GLN A 57 -6.35 -5.44 -4.30
N SER A 58 -6.20 -4.12 -4.44
CA SER A 58 -7.33 -3.24 -4.71
C SER A 58 -8.08 -3.72 -5.94
N LEU A 59 -9.38 -3.45 -6.01
CA LEU A 59 -10.10 -3.49 -7.28
C LEU A 59 -9.29 -2.74 -8.33
N LEU A 60 -9.18 -3.33 -9.53
CA LEU A 60 -8.59 -2.69 -10.70
C LEU A 60 -9.32 -1.36 -10.98
N SER A 61 -8.64 -0.39 -11.61
CA SER A 61 -9.19 0.97 -11.81
C SER A 61 -10.53 0.93 -12.56
N ASN A 62 -10.59 0.21 -13.68
CA ASN A 62 -11.81 0.02 -14.46
C ASN A 62 -12.98 -0.55 -13.61
N MET A 63 -12.70 -1.55 -12.76
CA MET A 63 -13.73 -2.14 -11.90
C MET A 63 -14.19 -1.19 -10.78
N ARG A 64 -13.31 -0.28 -10.33
CA ARG A 64 -13.70 0.78 -9.40
C ARG A 64 -14.59 1.80 -10.08
N GLU A 65 -14.25 2.22 -11.29
CA GLU A 65 -15.06 3.17 -12.07
C GLU A 65 -16.45 2.62 -12.34
N GLU A 66 -16.55 1.35 -12.77
CA GLU A 66 -17.83 0.67 -12.92
C GLU A 66 -18.62 0.59 -11.60
N LEU A 67 -17.95 0.36 -10.46
CA LEU A 67 -18.62 0.34 -9.15
C LEU A 67 -19.17 1.73 -8.81
N GLN A 68 -18.42 2.78 -9.11
CA GLN A 68 -18.82 4.17 -8.87
C GLN A 68 -19.99 4.62 -9.75
N GLN A 69 -20.21 3.95 -10.89
CA GLN A 69 -21.35 4.20 -11.78
C GLN A 69 -22.62 3.46 -11.35
N GLN A 70 -22.56 2.54 -10.39
CA GLN A 70 -23.74 1.83 -9.91
C GLN A 70 -24.63 2.74 -9.06
N ASP A 71 -25.93 2.69 -9.30
CA ASP A 71 -26.93 3.51 -8.60
C ASP A 71 -26.82 3.41 -7.08
N GLU A 72 -26.59 2.20 -6.54
CA GLU A 72 -26.43 1.96 -5.11
C GLU A 72 -25.18 2.64 -4.54
N TYR A 73 -24.09 2.69 -5.30
CA TYR A 73 -22.87 3.37 -4.87
C TYR A 73 -23.05 4.89 -4.91
N ILE A 74 -23.75 5.39 -5.92
CA ILE A 74 -24.07 6.82 -6.07
C ILE A 74 -24.94 7.27 -4.90
N SER A 75 -26.02 6.56 -4.59
CA SER A 75 -26.93 6.93 -3.47
C SER A 75 -26.18 6.98 -2.14
N ILE A 76 -25.32 5.99 -1.87
CA ILE A 76 -24.48 5.97 -0.66
C ILE A 76 -23.53 7.17 -0.62
N THR A 77 -22.97 7.57 -1.76
CA THR A 77 -22.04 8.70 -1.84
C THR A 77 -22.77 10.03 -1.60
N GLU A 78 -23.96 10.21 -2.17
CA GLU A 78 -24.82 11.37 -1.92
C GLU A 78 -25.23 11.48 -0.44
N GLU A 79 -25.55 10.35 0.20
CA GLU A 79 -25.86 10.31 1.64
C GLU A 79 -24.66 10.74 2.50
N ILE A 80 -23.45 10.27 2.16
CA ILE A 80 -22.21 10.69 2.82
C ILE A 80 -21.99 12.20 2.66
N GLU A 81 -22.20 12.75 1.48
CA GLU A 81 -22.05 14.19 1.22
C GLU A 81 -23.05 15.00 2.03
N LYS A 82 -24.32 14.57 2.06
CA LYS A 82 -25.36 15.20 2.88
C LYS A 82 -25.01 15.20 4.36
N LEU A 83 -24.59 14.06 4.91
CA LEU A 83 -24.15 13.97 6.31
C LEU A 83 -22.92 14.84 6.57
N THR A 84 -21.98 14.91 5.62
CA THR A 84 -20.79 15.76 5.74
C THR A 84 -21.18 17.24 5.81
N LEU A 85 -22.16 17.68 5.03
CA LEU A 85 -22.69 19.04 5.11
C LEU A 85 -23.39 19.30 6.45
N GLN A 86 -24.21 18.36 6.92
CA GLN A 86 -24.89 18.48 8.22
C GLN A 86 -23.90 18.56 9.38
N ILE A 87 -22.84 17.76 9.37
CA ILE A 87 -21.76 17.80 10.38
C ILE A 87 -21.05 19.15 10.36
N LYS A 88 -20.82 19.75 9.18
CA LYS A 88 -20.19 21.08 9.08
C LYS A 88 -21.05 22.19 9.67
N THR A 89 -22.37 22.08 9.54
CA THR A 89 -23.32 23.10 10.03
C THR A 89 -23.77 22.90 11.46
N ALA A 90 -23.59 21.69 12.02
CA ALA A 90 -24.07 21.36 13.36
C ALA A 90 -23.17 21.98 14.44
N THR A 91 -23.80 22.71 15.35
CA THR A 91 -23.15 23.34 16.51
C THR A 91 -23.29 22.52 17.80
N ASP A 92 -24.28 21.63 17.87
CA ASP A 92 -24.55 20.81 19.06
C ASP A 92 -23.70 19.53 19.12
N SER A 93 -22.99 19.34 20.24
CA SER A 93 -22.02 18.25 20.43
C SER A 93 -22.66 16.85 20.40
N LYS A 94 -23.86 16.68 20.96
CA LYS A 94 -24.58 15.39 20.98
C LYS A 94 -25.14 15.00 19.60
N ASP A 95 -25.51 15.98 18.80
CA ASP A 95 -26.03 15.72 17.45
C ASP A 95 -24.87 15.46 16.48
N LEU A 96 -23.72 16.12 16.69
CA LEU A 96 -22.48 15.82 15.98
C LEU A 96 -22.01 14.37 16.18
N SER A 97 -22.07 13.82 17.39
CA SER A 97 -21.64 12.44 17.62
C SER A 97 -22.53 11.44 16.87
N LYS A 98 -23.86 11.65 16.91
CA LYS A 98 -24.82 10.80 16.19
C LYS A 98 -24.60 10.85 14.68
N LEU A 99 -24.44 12.05 14.10
CA LEU A 99 -24.18 12.21 12.67
C LEU A 99 -22.88 11.52 12.24
N LYS A 100 -21.84 11.55 13.09
CA LYS A 100 -20.57 10.83 12.84
C LYS A 100 -20.74 9.31 12.92
N ASP A 101 -21.54 8.82 13.86
CA ASP A 101 -21.83 7.38 13.99
C ASP A 101 -22.58 6.88 12.76
N GLU A 102 -23.58 7.64 12.30
CA GLU A 102 -24.32 7.37 11.05
C GLU A 102 -23.39 7.39 9.85
N GLN A 103 -22.55 8.42 9.72
CA GLN A 103 -21.56 8.52 8.63
C GLN A 103 -20.61 7.31 8.63
N THR A 104 -20.17 6.87 9.81
CA THR A 104 -19.31 5.69 9.96
C THR A 104 -20.03 4.40 9.54
N ALA A 105 -21.33 4.28 9.83
CA ALA A 105 -22.13 3.15 9.38
C ALA A 105 -22.27 3.12 7.84
N ILE A 106 -22.50 4.28 7.21
CA ILE A 106 -22.59 4.38 5.75
C ILE A 106 -21.25 4.08 5.07
N TYR A 107 -20.12 4.56 5.62
CA TYR A 107 -18.79 4.16 5.12
C TYR A 107 -18.55 2.65 5.19
N LYS A 108 -19.06 1.96 6.23
CA LYS A 108 -18.98 0.50 6.32
C LYS A 108 -19.80 -0.18 5.23
N GLN A 109 -20.98 0.36 4.87
CA GLN A 109 -21.78 -0.15 3.76
C GLN A 109 -21.06 0.02 2.43
N GLN A 110 -20.49 1.20 2.15
CA GLN A 110 -19.69 1.44 0.94
C GLN A 110 -18.50 0.46 0.83
N ALA A 111 -17.79 0.26 1.95
CA ALA A 111 -16.68 -0.69 2.01
C ALA A 111 -17.12 -2.15 1.80
N LYS A 112 -18.34 -2.52 2.21
CA LYS A 112 -18.92 -3.85 1.99
C LYS A 112 -19.16 -4.11 0.51
N LEU A 113 -19.74 -3.15 -0.22
CA LEU A 113 -19.92 -3.25 -1.69
C LEU A 113 -18.60 -3.45 -2.42
N GLY A 114 -17.57 -2.67 -2.06
CA GLY A 114 -16.23 -2.82 -2.63
C GLY A 114 -15.63 -4.21 -2.34
N LYS A 115 -15.83 -4.74 -1.13
CA LYS A 115 -15.37 -6.09 -0.76
C LYS A 115 -16.11 -7.16 -1.55
N GLU A 116 -17.42 -7.04 -1.72
CA GLU A 116 -18.24 -8.00 -2.48
C GLU A 116 -17.83 -8.06 -3.96
N LYS A 117 -17.63 -6.90 -4.60
CA LYS A 117 -17.13 -6.85 -5.99
C LYS A 117 -15.74 -7.49 -6.11
N LEU A 118 -14.88 -7.25 -5.13
CA LEU A 118 -13.53 -7.83 -5.08
C LEU A 118 -13.56 -9.35 -4.83
N THR A 119 -14.46 -9.86 -3.99
CA THR A 119 -14.63 -11.31 -3.79
C THR A 119 -15.17 -11.99 -5.04
N ASN A 120 -16.14 -11.36 -5.72
CA ASN A 120 -16.69 -11.88 -6.98
C ASN A 120 -15.62 -11.93 -8.07
N TYR A 121 -14.81 -10.87 -8.19
CA TYR A 121 -13.68 -10.85 -9.11
C TYR A 121 -12.68 -11.99 -8.80
N ARG A 122 -12.31 -12.18 -7.53
CA ARG A 122 -11.38 -13.24 -7.12
C ARG A 122 -11.92 -14.65 -7.37
N ALA A 123 -13.23 -14.86 -7.23
CA ALA A 123 -13.87 -16.14 -7.51
C ALA A 123 -13.86 -16.45 -9.01
N ASN A 124 -14.07 -15.45 -9.85
CA ASN A 124 -14.15 -15.60 -11.31
C ASN A 124 -12.78 -15.51 -12.01
N ALA A 125 -11.78 -14.93 -11.37
CA ALA A 125 -10.41 -14.91 -11.87
C ALA A 125 -9.85 -16.34 -11.86
N LYS A 126 -9.66 -16.93 -13.06
CA LYS A 126 -8.96 -18.21 -13.22
C LYS A 126 -7.59 -18.07 -12.55
N ARG A 127 -7.34 -18.88 -11.51
CA ARG A 127 -6.00 -19.04 -10.93
C ARG A 127 -5.14 -19.73 -11.98
N VAL A 128 -4.45 -18.95 -12.81
CA VAL A 128 -3.42 -19.46 -13.71
C VAL A 128 -2.21 -19.82 -12.85
N TYR A 129 -2.25 -21.02 -12.27
CA TYR A 129 -1.02 -21.66 -11.81
C TYR A 129 -0.52 -22.52 -12.97
N PRO A 130 0.61 -22.18 -13.60
CA PRO A 130 1.31 -23.14 -14.44
C PRO A 130 1.79 -24.28 -13.53
N ASN A 131 1.46 -25.53 -13.92
CA ASN A 131 2.02 -26.75 -13.34
C ASN A 131 3.53 -26.83 -13.61
#